data_AF-A0A061AFD0-F1
#
_entry.id   AF-A0A061AFD0-F1
#
_cell.length_a   1.000
_cell.length_b   1.000
_cell.length_c   1.000
_cell.angle_alpha   90.00
_cell.angle_beta   90.00
_cell.angle_gamma   90.00
#
_symmetry.space_group_name_H-M   'P 1'
#
loop_
_entity.id
_entity.type
_entity.pdbx_description
1 polymer ?
#
loop_
_entity_poly.entity_id
_entity_poly.type
_entity_poly.pdbx_seq_one_letter_code
_entity_poly.pdbx_strand_id
1 'polypeptide(L)'
;DTNCLQVRIWARRKAIAEGHGNYALSVTGPMLKFFERYYNASYPLSKSDQIALPDFNAGAMENWGLITYRETALLYDPAISSVGNKERVLTVVAHELAHMVVCSL
;
A
#
# COMPACT_ATOMS: atom_id res chain seq x y z
N ASP A 1 23.01 -6.73 -3.01
CA ASP A 1 22.02 -6.16 -3.95
C ASP A 1 20.58 -6.27 -3.45
N THR A 2 20.31 -5.75 -2.26
CA THR A 2 18.99 -5.80 -1.63
C THR A 2 18.84 -4.54 -0.81
N ASN A 3 18.20 -3.50 -1.37
CA ASN A 3 17.61 -2.49 -0.52
C ASN A 3 16.45 -3.20 0.20
N CYS A 4 16.67 -3.63 1.43
CA CYS A 4 15.71 -4.37 2.27
C CYS A 4 14.56 -3.43 2.66
N LEU A 5 13.76 -3.00 1.69
CA LEU A 5 12.58 -2.21 1.98
C LEU A 5 11.57 -3.08 2.72
N GLN A 6 11.43 -2.81 4.01
CA GLN A 6 10.49 -3.53 4.85
C GLN A 6 9.08 -2.96 4.68
N VAL A 7 8.23 -3.70 3.97
CA VAL A 7 6.80 -3.36 3.81
C VAL A 7 6.01 -4.01 4.93
N ARG A 8 5.18 -3.24 5.64
CA ARG A 8 4.29 -3.77 6.68
C ARG A 8 2.89 -3.19 6.52
N ILE A 9 1.88 -4.01 6.79
CA ILE A 9 0.49 -3.61 6.72
C ILE A 9 -0.13 -3.71 8.10
N TRP A 10 -0.74 -2.61 8.51
CA TRP A 10 -1.41 -2.43 9.79
C TRP A 10 -2.90 -2.24 9.52
N ALA A 11 -3.73 -2.92 10.28
CA ALA A 11 -5.18 -2.73 10.24
C ALA A 11 -5.77 -3.18 11.58
N ARG A 12 -7.11 -3.11 11.70
CA ARG A 12 -7.80 -3.70 12.85
C ARG A 12 -7.43 -5.16 13.01
N ARG A 13 -7.27 -5.60 14.27
CA ARG A 13 -6.87 -6.97 14.63
C ARG A 13 -7.70 -8.04 13.90
N LYS A 14 -9.01 -7.84 13.82
CA LYS A 14 -9.93 -8.74 13.14
C LYS A 14 -9.62 -8.87 11.64
N ALA A 15 -9.44 -7.75 10.94
CA ALA A 15 -9.11 -7.73 9.51
C ALA A 15 -7.72 -8.33 9.20
N ILE A 16 -6.73 -8.13 10.07
CA ILE A 16 -5.42 -8.79 9.94
C ILE A 16 -5.54 -10.29 10.19
N ALA A 17 -6.30 -10.71 11.20
CA ALA A 17 -6.53 -12.13 11.50
C ALA A 17 -7.27 -12.85 10.36
N GLU A 18 -8.18 -12.14 9.67
CA GLU A 18 -8.88 -12.62 8.47
C GLU A 18 -8.02 -12.57 7.19
N GLY A 19 -6.81 -12.00 7.26
CA GLY A 19 -5.86 -11.99 6.15
C GLY A 19 -6.17 -10.97 5.04
N HIS A 20 -7.05 -10.00 5.28
CA HIS A 20 -7.46 -9.02 4.27
C HIS A 20 -6.33 -8.10 3.77
N GLY A 21 -5.24 -7.99 4.54
CA GLY A 21 -4.04 -7.23 4.16
C GLY A 21 -3.07 -7.99 3.24
N ASN A 22 -3.21 -9.31 3.10
CA ASN A 22 -2.25 -10.13 2.34
C ASN A 22 -2.20 -9.74 0.87
N TYR A 23 -3.35 -9.39 0.29
CA TYR A 23 -3.44 -8.93 -1.09
C TYR A 23 -2.62 -7.65 -1.31
N ALA A 24 -2.85 -6.62 -0.50
CA ALA A 24 -2.09 -5.37 -0.56
C ALA A 24 -0.58 -5.59 -0.39
N LEU A 25 -0.15 -6.51 0.48
CA LEU A 25 1.26 -6.84 0.67
C LEU A 25 1.87 -7.45 -0.60
N SER A 26 1.14 -8.39 -1.22
CA SER A 26 1.58 -9.10 -2.42
C SER A 26 1.72 -8.19 -3.64
N VAL A 27 0.89 -7.14 -3.75
CA VAL A 27 0.95 -6.19 -4.89
C VAL A 27 1.96 -5.08 -4.67
N THR A 28 2.17 -4.66 -3.42
CA THR A 28 3.08 -3.56 -3.07
C THR A 28 4.52 -3.85 -3.48
N GLY A 29 5.03 -5.06 -3.22
CA GLY A 29 6.41 -5.43 -3.53
C GLY A 29 6.76 -5.32 -5.03
N PRO A 30 6.00 -5.95 -5.93
CA PRO A 30 6.17 -5.78 -7.38
C PRO A 30 5.99 -4.34 -7.87
N MET A 31 5.04 -3.58 -7.32
CA MET A 31 4.79 -2.19 -7.70
C MET A 31 5.97 -1.27 -7.36
N LEU A 32 6.54 -1.40 -6.16
CA LEU A 32 7.74 -0.65 -5.78
C LEU A 32 8.91 -0.94 -6.72
N LYS A 33 9.17 -2.22 -7.02
CA LYS A 33 10.21 -2.59 -7.98
C LYS A 33 9.96 -2.00 -9.37
N PHE A 34 8.71 -1.90 -9.79
CA PHE A 34 8.35 -1.26 -11.04
C PHE A 34 8.68 0.24 -11.01
N PHE A 35 8.28 0.95 -9.96
CA PHE A 35 8.55 2.39 -9.84
C PHE A 35 10.04 2.70 -9.68
N GLU A 36 10.78 1.92 -8.89
CA GLU A 36 12.24 2.06 -8.75
C GLU A 36 12.94 1.94 -10.11
N ARG A 37 12.53 0.97 -10.94
CA ARG A 37 13.06 0.79 -12.30
C ARG A 37 12.62 1.90 -13.26
N TYR A 38 11.36 2.32 -13.17
CA TYR A 38 10.79 3.30 -14.09
C TYR A 38 11.38 4.70 -13.89
N TYR A 39 11.52 5.14 -12.64
CA TYR A 39 12.08 6.44 -12.29
C TYR A 39 13.61 6.42 -12.11
N ASN A 40 14.23 5.23 -12.16
CA ASN A 40 15.64 5.01 -11.86
C ASN A 40 16.07 5.66 -10.52
N ALA A 41 15.15 5.68 -9.56
CA ALA A 41 15.31 6.30 -8.26
C ALA A 41 15.00 5.25 -7.19
N SER A 42 15.89 5.10 -6.22
CA SER A 42 15.67 4.18 -5.11
C SER A 42 14.74 4.80 -4.07
N TYR A 43 13.89 3.99 -3.45
CA TYR A 43 13.09 4.47 -2.32
C TYR A 43 14.04 4.96 -1.20
N PRO A 44 13.89 6.21 -0.71
CA PRO A 44 14.87 6.82 0.18
C PRO A 44 14.88 6.23 1.59
N LEU A 45 13.80 5.54 1.99
CA LEU A 45 13.66 4.95 3.32
C LEU A 45 13.87 3.43 3.29
N SER A 46 14.24 2.85 4.42
CA SER A 46 14.37 1.39 4.58
C SER A 46 13.06 0.68 4.89
N LYS A 47 11.95 1.42 5.06
CA LYS A 47 10.64 0.88 5.43
C LYS A 47 9.49 1.64 4.75
N SER A 48 8.39 0.92 4.53
CA SER A 48 7.12 1.48 4.09
C SER A 48 6.00 0.83 4.91
N ASP A 49 5.48 1.56 5.89
CA ASP A 49 4.33 1.12 6.68
C ASP A 49 3.04 1.59 5.98
N GLN A 50 2.05 0.71 5.85
CA GLN A 50 0.73 1.03 5.31
C GLN A 50 -0.34 0.72 6.36
N ILE A 51 -1.20 1.67 6.71
CA ILE A 51 -2.21 1.49 7.76
C ILE A 51 -3.62 1.72 7.23
N ALA A 52 -4.52 0.78 7.48
CA ALA A 52 -5.96 0.90 7.23
C ALA A 52 -6.66 1.48 8.45
N LEU A 53 -7.30 2.63 8.27
CA LEU A 53 -8.08 3.34 9.27
C LEU A 53 -9.59 3.18 9.00
N PRO A 54 -10.40 2.88 10.04
CA PRO A 54 -11.84 2.66 9.91
C PRO A 54 -12.63 3.94 9.64
N ASP A 55 -12.15 5.07 10.18
CA ASP A 55 -12.76 6.37 10.01
C ASP A 55 -11.70 7.33 9.48
N PHE A 56 -11.68 7.48 8.15
CA PHE A 56 -10.73 8.32 7.45
C PHE A 56 -11.46 9.14 6.39
N ASN A 57 -11.47 10.47 6.55
CA ASN A 57 -12.26 11.35 5.71
C ASN A 57 -11.72 11.40 4.27
N ALA A 58 -10.39 11.37 4.12
CA ALA A 58 -9.72 11.19 2.83
C ALA A 58 -9.75 9.70 2.38
N GLY A 59 -9.47 9.44 1.10
CA GLY A 59 -9.39 8.07 0.57
C GLY A 59 -8.10 7.36 1.00
N ALA A 60 -6.98 8.06 0.86
CA ALA A 60 -5.65 7.70 1.35
C ALA A 60 -4.82 8.98 1.52
N MET A 61 -3.68 8.89 2.20
CA MET A 61 -2.75 10.00 2.38
C MET A 61 -1.31 9.52 2.49
N GLU A 62 -0.48 10.19 1.71
CA GLU A 62 0.91 9.90 1.40
C GLU A 62 1.91 10.38 2.47
N ASN A 63 1.72 10.04 3.75
CA ASN A 63 2.78 10.39 4.72
C ASN A 63 4.03 9.52 4.48
N TRP A 64 5.20 10.16 4.37
CA TRP A 64 6.45 9.47 4.09
C TRP A 64 6.77 8.40 5.14
N GLY A 65 6.90 7.16 4.68
CA GLY A 65 7.17 6.00 5.52
C GLY A 65 5.96 5.45 6.29
N LEU A 66 4.80 6.12 6.28
CA LEU A 66 3.54 5.65 6.86
C LEU A 66 2.34 6.10 6.03
N ILE A 67 1.96 5.30 5.05
CA ILE A 67 0.83 5.61 4.19
C ILE A 67 -0.47 5.22 4.90
N THR A 68 -1.39 6.15 5.03
CA THR A 68 -2.69 5.91 5.67
C THR A 68 -3.77 5.72 4.62
N TYR A 69 -4.60 4.70 4.77
CA TYR A 69 -5.69 4.36 3.85
C TYR A 69 -7.00 4.25 4.60
N ARG A 70 -8.11 4.48 3.92
CA ARG A 70 -9.41 3.97 4.38
C ARG A 70 -9.42 2.44 4.30
N GLU A 71 -10.10 1.77 5.24
CA GLU A 71 -10.22 0.30 5.26
C GLU A 71 -10.61 -0.30 3.90
N THR A 72 -11.59 0.30 3.21
CA THR A 72 -12.07 -0.17 1.90
C THR A 72 -11.08 0.03 0.75
N ALA A 73 -10.03 0.83 0.95
CA ALA A 73 -9.01 1.13 -0.05
C ALA A 73 -7.73 0.29 0.10
N LEU A 74 -7.58 -0.44 1.21
CA LEU A 74 -6.40 -1.28 1.48
C LEU A 74 -6.76 -2.74 1.75
N LEU A 75 -7.88 -2.99 2.43
CA LEU A 75 -8.30 -4.34 2.78
C LEU A 75 -9.08 -4.97 1.64
N TYR A 76 -8.70 -6.21 1.30
CA TYR A 76 -9.36 -7.00 0.27
C TYR A 76 -9.70 -8.38 0.81
N ASP A 77 -11.00 -8.71 0.80
CA ASP A 77 -11.49 -10.04 1.13
C ASP A 77 -11.81 -10.81 -0.17
N PRO A 78 -11.09 -11.90 -0.50
CA PRO A 78 -11.35 -12.66 -1.72
C PRO A 78 -12.71 -13.38 -1.74
N ALA A 79 -13.36 -13.60 -0.59
CA ALA A 79 -14.65 -14.30 -0.51
C ALA A 79 -15.84 -13.37 -0.77
N ILE A 80 -15.70 -12.07 -0.44
CA ILE A 80 -16.81 -11.10 -0.47
C ILE A 80 -16.56 -9.96 -1.47
N SER A 81 -15.30 -9.61 -1.72
CA SER A 81 -14.95 -8.41 -2.49
C SER A 81 -14.99 -8.65 -3.99
N SER A 82 -15.66 -7.74 -4.70
CA SER A 82 -15.74 -7.76 -6.16
C SER A 82 -14.40 -7.47 -6.84
N VAL A 83 -14.29 -7.82 -8.12
CA VAL A 83 -13.14 -7.47 -8.96
C VAL A 83 -12.93 -5.95 -9.02
N GLY A 84 -14.01 -5.16 -9.02
CA GLY A 84 -13.92 -3.70 -8.96
C GLY A 84 -13.26 -3.18 -7.67
N ASN A 85 -13.52 -3.82 -6.53
CA ASN A 85 -12.81 -3.47 -5.29
C ASN A 85 -11.32 -3.82 -5.37
N LYS A 86 -10.99 -4.96 -5.98
CA LYS A 86 -9.61 -5.39 -6.19
C LYS A 86 -8.82 -4.38 -7.04
N GLU A 87 -9.41 -3.91 -8.12
CA GLU A 87 -8.84 -2.87 -8.98
C GLU A 87 -8.69 -1.54 -8.22
N ARG A 88 -9.73 -1.14 -7.47
CA ARG A 88 -9.70 0.11 -6.70
C ARG A 88 -8.59 0.12 -5.64
N VAL A 89 -8.42 -0.98 -4.88
CA VAL A 89 -7.32 -1.13 -3.91
C VAL A 89 -5.98 -0.99 -4.62
N LEU A 90 -5.82 -1.66 -5.76
CA LEU A 90 -4.58 -1.62 -6.54
C LEU A 90 -4.26 -0.22 -7.07
N THR A 91 -5.25 0.49 -7.59
CA THR A 91 -5.10 1.86 -8.10
C THR A 91 -4.74 2.84 -6.99
N VAL A 92 -5.37 2.73 -5.81
CA VAL A 92 -5.05 3.62 -4.67
C VAL A 92 -3.65 3.33 -4.14
N VAL A 93 -3.27 2.07 -3.94
CA VAL A 93 -1.91 1.71 -3.53
C VAL A 93 -0.87 2.23 -4.54
N ALA A 94 -1.14 2.10 -5.85
CA ALA A 94 -0.27 2.64 -6.88
C ALA A 94 -0.15 4.18 -6.81
N HIS A 95 -1.25 4.88 -6.58
CA HIS A 95 -1.27 6.34 -6.46
C HIS A 95 -0.38 6.82 -5.31
N GLU A 96 -0.55 6.24 -4.12
CA GLU A 96 0.26 6.62 -2.95
C GLU A 96 1.74 6.24 -3.10
N LEU A 97 2.03 5.08 -3.70
CA LEU A 97 3.42 4.67 -3.97
C LEU A 97 4.09 5.59 -4.98
N ALA A 98 3.35 6.06 -5.99
CA ALA A 98 3.86 7.03 -6.95
C ALA A 98 4.24 8.34 -6.26
N HIS A 99 3.42 8.84 -5.33
CA HIS A 99 3.75 10.02 -4.52
C HIS A 99 5.04 9.86 -3.74
N MET A 100 5.30 8.67 -3.18
CA MET A 100 6.54 8.42 -2.46
C MET A 100 7.79 8.53 -3.35
N VAL A 101 7.70 8.11 -4.62
CA VAL A 101 8.85 8.13 -5.54
C VAL A 101 8.98 9.47 -6.26
N VAL A 102 7.86 10.11 -6.61
CA VAL A 102 7.84 11.34 -7.40
C VAL A 102 8.02 12.60 -6.55
N CYS A 103 7.43 12.69 -5.35
CA CYS A 103 7.66 13.85 -4.45
C CYS A 103 9.02 13.80 -3.74
N SER A 104 9.82 12.76 -3.99
CA SER A 104 11.23 12.65 -3.55
C SER A 104 12.23 13.22 -4.58
N LEU A 105 11.75 13.67 -5.75
CA LEU A 105 12.54 14.38 -6.78
C LEU A 105 12.31 15.89 -6.67
#